data_AF-A0A831NVV9-F1
#
_entry.id   AF-A0A831NVV9-F1
#
_cell.length_a   1.000
_cell.length_b   1.000
_cell.length_c   1.000
_cell.angle_alpha   90.00
_cell.angle_beta   90.00
_cell.angle_gamma   90.00
#
_symmetry.space_group_name_H-M   'P 1'
#
loop_
_entity.id
_entity.type
_entity.pdbx_description
1 polymer ?
#
loop_
_entity_poly.entity_id
_entity_poly.type
_entity_poly.pdbx_seq_one_letter_code
_entity_poly.pdbx_strand_id
1 'polypeptide(L)'
;MFKRFLTSLALGLTLASPCFAGTAADDIQIIDPWAREVPPGLTTSAGFLGMKNTGDKEHKLVAAESANTGMVELHTHINDNGVMRMRPVENIAVAPGGTTTLQPGGLHLMLMMLKKPLKSGDKMAITLEFEDGSKKEIQAEVRHFGMEKMNRMKMGH
;
A
#
# COMPACT_ATOMS: atom_id res chain seq x y z
N MET A 1 13.56 -48.62 60.67
CA MET A 1 14.67 -47.93 59.98
C MET A 1 14.84 -48.59 58.62
N PHE A 2 14.32 -48.04 57.51
CA PHE A 2 14.97 -48.03 56.17
C PHE A 2 14.01 -47.51 55.06
N LYS A 3 14.48 -46.41 54.47
CA LYS A 3 14.34 -45.90 53.08
C LYS A 3 12.97 -45.63 52.44
N ARG A 4 12.74 -44.31 52.33
CA ARG A 4 11.89 -43.54 51.41
C ARG A 4 12.22 -43.88 49.95
N PHE A 5 11.20 -44.04 49.11
CA PHE A 5 11.33 -43.90 47.66
C PHE A 5 10.39 -42.78 47.20
N LEU A 6 10.98 -41.63 46.89
CA LEU A 6 10.31 -40.54 46.18
C LEU A 6 10.37 -40.84 44.69
N THR A 7 9.23 -40.97 44.04
CA THR A 7 9.11 -40.87 42.58
C THR A 7 8.32 -39.60 42.26
N SER A 8 9.05 -38.51 42.00
CA SER A 8 8.47 -37.28 41.50
C SER A 8 8.49 -37.33 39.97
N LEU A 9 7.33 -37.57 39.36
CA LEU A 9 7.13 -37.49 37.91
C LEU A 9 6.70 -36.06 37.57
N ALA A 10 7.67 -35.19 37.32
CA ALA A 10 7.42 -33.83 36.83
C ALA A 10 7.09 -33.88 35.33
N LEU A 11 5.80 -33.81 35.01
CA LEU A 11 5.30 -33.69 33.64
C LEU A 11 5.53 -32.24 33.16
N GLY A 12 6.58 -32.04 32.38
CA GLY A 12 6.93 -30.74 31.78
C GLY A 12 5.88 -30.33 30.75
N LEU A 13 5.00 -29.40 31.12
CA LEU A 13 4.05 -28.75 30.23
C LEU A 13 4.81 -27.70 29.38
N THR A 14 5.26 -28.08 28.19
CA THR A 14 5.84 -27.14 27.22
C THR A 14 4.76 -26.18 26.75
N LEU A 15 4.80 -24.94 27.27
CA LEU A 15 4.02 -23.82 26.76
C LEU A 15 4.52 -23.48 25.36
N ALA A 16 3.82 -23.96 24.33
CA ALA A 16 4.00 -23.46 22.97
C ALA A 16 3.46 -22.03 22.93
N SER A 17 4.35 -21.05 22.98
CA SER A 17 3.99 -19.65 22.74
C SER A 17 3.45 -19.55 21.31
N PRO A 18 2.22 -19.06 21.09
CA PRO A 18 1.76 -18.78 19.75
C PRO A 18 2.65 -17.69 19.17
N CYS A 19 3.41 -18.03 18.13
CA CYS A 19 4.09 -17.06 17.30
C CYS A 19 3.00 -16.24 16.62
N PHE A 20 2.74 -15.03 17.14
CA PHE A 20 1.84 -14.08 16.52
C PHE A 20 2.50 -13.65 15.21
N ALA A 21 2.13 -14.29 14.10
CA ALA A 21 2.51 -13.78 12.79
C ALA A 21 1.71 -12.48 12.57
N GLY A 22 2.41 -11.37 12.33
CA GLY A 22 1.78 -10.11 11.95
C GLY A 22 0.98 -10.27 10.65
N THR A 23 -0.04 -9.43 10.47
CA THR A 23 -0.74 -9.33 9.19
C THR A 23 0.06 -8.50 8.20
N ALA A 24 -0.26 -8.59 6.91
CA ALA A 24 0.32 -7.71 5.89
C ALA A 24 0.14 -6.22 6.27
N ALA A 25 -1.04 -5.86 6.81
CA ALA A 25 -1.28 -4.52 7.31
C ALA A 25 -0.37 -4.16 8.50
N ASP A 26 0.05 -5.09 9.35
CA ASP A 26 1.01 -4.76 10.43
C ASP A 26 2.43 -4.57 9.88
N ASP A 27 2.81 -5.41 8.91
CA ASP A 27 4.16 -5.46 8.35
C ASP A 27 4.45 -4.36 7.32
N ILE A 28 3.42 -3.77 6.70
CA ILE A 28 3.58 -2.69 5.72
C ILE A 28 3.59 -1.31 6.40
N GLN A 29 4.72 -0.62 6.32
CA GLN A 29 4.86 0.79 6.66
C GLN A 29 4.60 1.67 5.43
N ILE A 30 3.78 2.70 5.61
CA ILE A 30 3.41 3.63 4.54
C ILE A 30 4.28 4.87 4.64
N ILE A 31 4.89 5.23 3.52
CA ILE A 31 5.84 6.34 3.40
C ILE A 31 5.22 7.40 2.52
N ASP A 32 5.11 8.62 3.05
CA ASP A 32 4.72 9.82 2.32
C ASP A 32 3.49 9.63 1.40
N PRO A 33 2.32 9.24 1.94
CA PRO A 33 1.12 9.09 1.12
C PRO A 33 0.60 10.44 0.65
N TRP A 34 0.38 10.58 -0.66
CA TRP A 34 -0.18 11.80 -1.24
C TRP A 34 -1.04 11.51 -2.47
N ALA A 35 -1.91 12.47 -2.81
CA ALA A 35 -2.73 12.43 -4.00
C ALA A 35 -2.58 13.70 -4.82
N ARG A 36 -2.75 13.57 -6.14
CA ARG A 36 -2.62 14.71 -7.05
C ARG A 36 -3.83 15.64 -6.95
N GLU A 37 -3.58 16.94 -6.83
CA GLU A 37 -4.59 17.98 -7.01
C GLU A 37 -5.19 17.92 -8.42
N VAL A 38 -6.50 18.16 -8.53
CA VAL A 38 -7.16 18.28 -9.83
C VAL A 38 -8.07 19.51 -9.89
N PRO A 39 -8.04 20.28 -10.99
CA PRO A 39 -8.95 21.41 -11.17
C PRO A 39 -10.42 20.96 -11.21
N PRO A 40 -11.37 21.86 -10.91
CA PRO A 40 -12.79 21.60 -11.07
C PRO A 40 -13.12 21.09 -12.48
N GLY A 41 -13.96 20.06 -12.58
CA GLY A 41 -14.37 19.45 -13.85
C GLY A 41 -13.65 18.15 -14.20
N LEU A 42 -12.49 17.85 -13.58
CA LEU A 42 -11.86 16.54 -13.67
C LEU A 42 -12.35 15.63 -12.53
N THR A 43 -12.80 14.43 -12.88
CA THR A 43 -13.33 13.44 -11.93
C THR A 43 -12.34 12.32 -11.64
N THR A 44 -11.08 12.46 -12.08
CA THR A 44 -10.05 11.44 -11.97
C THR A 44 -8.73 12.03 -11.49
N SER A 45 -8.12 11.40 -10.49
CA SER A 45 -6.81 11.74 -9.96
C SER A 45 -5.95 10.49 -9.75
N ALA A 46 -4.74 10.63 -9.21
CA ALA A 46 -3.84 9.55 -8.85
C ALA A 46 -3.31 9.72 -7.43
N GLY A 47 -3.21 8.62 -6.70
CA GLY A 47 -2.58 8.49 -5.39
C GLY A 47 -1.22 7.79 -5.49
N PHE A 48 -0.29 8.24 -4.65
CA PHE A 48 1.11 7.83 -4.63
C PHE A 48 1.58 7.65 -3.19
N LEU A 49 2.46 6.69 -2.96
CA LEU A 49 2.97 6.32 -1.64
C LEU A 49 4.14 5.34 -1.78
N GLY A 50 4.98 5.23 -0.76
CA GLY A 50 5.88 4.11 -0.58
C GLY A 50 5.27 3.06 0.35
N MET A 51 5.42 1.78 0.01
CA MET A 51 5.12 0.66 0.91
C MET A 51 6.43 -0.03 1.26
N LYS A 52 6.87 0.10 2.51
CA LYS A 52 8.03 -0.62 3.04
C LYS A 52 7.54 -1.82 3.82
N ASN A 53 8.01 -3.00 3.45
CA ASN A 53 7.71 -4.23 4.16
C ASN A 53 8.77 -4.47 5.24
N THR A 54 8.36 -4.45 6.51
CA THR A 54 9.23 -4.76 7.65
C THR A 54 9.16 -6.21 8.12
N GLY A 55 8.28 -7.01 7.51
CA GLY A 55 8.15 -8.44 7.74
C GLY A 55 9.13 -9.28 6.90
N ASP A 56 9.03 -10.59 7.07
CA ASP A 56 9.88 -11.61 6.44
C ASP A 56 9.20 -12.35 5.28
N LYS A 57 7.94 -12.00 4.96
CA LYS A 57 7.17 -12.55 3.85
C LYS A 57 6.88 -11.49 2.79
N GLU A 58 6.65 -11.91 1.55
CA GLU A 58 6.10 -11.02 0.52
C GLU A 58 4.61 -10.74 0.81
N HIS A 59 4.21 -9.49 0.61
CA HIS A 59 2.81 -9.05 0.67
C HIS A 59 2.37 -8.41 -0.64
N LYS A 60 1.06 -8.33 -0.88
CA LYS A 60 0.47 -7.82 -2.11
C LYS A 60 -0.70 -6.90 -1.79
N LEU A 61 -0.59 -5.64 -2.19
CA LEU A 61 -1.76 -4.78 -2.26
C LEU A 61 -2.66 -5.28 -3.39
N VAL A 62 -3.90 -5.66 -3.09
CA VAL A 62 -4.85 -6.21 -4.07
C VAL A 62 -5.99 -5.25 -4.36
N ALA A 63 -6.31 -4.36 -3.42
CA ALA A 63 -7.34 -3.35 -3.62
C ALA A 63 -7.06 -2.10 -2.79
N ALA A 64 -7.74 -1.01 -3.17
CA ALA A 64 -7.82 0.18 -2.37
C ALA A 64 -9.23 0.76 -2.49
N GLU A 65 -9.66 1.53 -1.49
CA GLU A 65 -10.95 2.19 -1.48
C GLU A 65 -10.86 3.55 -0.79
N SER A 66 -11.76 4.48 -1.15
CA SER A 66 -11.85 5.78 -0.50
C SER A 66 -13.27 6.31 -0.59
N ALA A 67 -13.78 6.81 0.54
CA ALA A 67 -15.11 7.42 0.62
C ALA A 67 -15.26 8.66 -0.28
N ASN A 68 -14.14 9.30 -0.66
CA ASN A 68 -14.10 10.48 -1.53
C ASN A 68 -14.24 10.15 -3.02
N THR A 69 -14.17 8.87 -3.38
CA THR A 69 -14.14 8.37 -4.76
C THR A 69 -15.27 7.37 -4.99
N GLY A 70 -15.61 7.10 -6.26
CA GLY A 70 -16.51 6.00 -6.60
C GLY A 70 -15.77 4.68 -6.81
N MET A 71 -14.49 4.75 -7.20
CA MET A 71 -13.67 3.58 -7.48
C MET A 71 -12.19 3.94 -7.36
N VAL A 72 -11.38 3.02 -6.84
CA VAL A 72 -9.92 3.09 -6.86
C VAL A 72 -9.38 1.83 -7.53
N GLU A 73 -8.51 2.01 -8.51
CA GLU A 73 -7.87 0.90 -9.23
C GLU A 73 -6.35 0.95 -9.01
N LEU A 74 -5.68 -0.20 -9.06
CA LEU A 74 -4.22 -0.29 -9.04
C LEU A 74 -3.71 -0.22 -10.47
N HIS A 75 -2.82 0.72 -10.79
CA HIS A 75 -2.34 0.94 -12.16
C HIS A 75 -0.83 0.92 -12.23
N THR A 76 -0.32 0.55 -13.41
CA THR A 76 1.09 0.69 -13.79
C THR A 76 1.21 1.50 -15.08
N HIS A 77 2.42 1.97 -15.36
CA HIS A 77 2.79 2.50 -16.66
C HIS A 77 3.61 1.46 -17.40
N ILE A 78 3.15 1.09 -18.60
CA ILE A 78 3.97 0.31 -19.54
C ILE A 78 4.42 1.19 -20.69
N ASN A 79 5.66 1.00 -21.12
CA ASN A 79 6.14 1.52 -22.39
C ASN A 79 5.77 0.49 -23.47
N ASP A 80 4.79 0.84 -24.30
CA ASP A 80 4.32 0.01 -25.40
C ASP A 80 4.67 0.72 -26.70
N ASN A 81 5.83 0.35 -27.27
CA ASN A 81 6.38 0.91 -28.50
C ASN A 81 6.59 2.43 -28.47
N GLY A 82 7.16 2.96 -27.39
CA GLY A 82 7.41 4.39 -27.20
C GLY A 82 6.20 5.18 -26.68
N VAL A 83 5.04 4.54 -26.54
CA VAL A 83 3.83 5.14 -25.97
C VAL A 83 3.66 4.67 -24.54
N MET A 84 3.73 5.60 -23.60
CA MET A 84 3.40 5.33 -22.20
C MET A 84 1.89 5.12 -22.06
N ARG A 85 1.49 3.91 -21.67
CA ARG A 85 0.09 3.56 -21.40
C ARG A 85 -0.10 3.20 -19.93
N MET A 86 -1.13 3.79 -19.33
CA MET A 86 -1.62 3.35 -18.02
C MET A 86 -2.41 2.06 -18.21
N ARG A 87 -2.12 1.04 -17.42
CA ARG A 87 -2.89 -0.21 -17.40
C ARG A 87 -3.20 -0.63 -15.97
N PRO A 88 -4.42 -1.14 -15.71
CA PRO A 88 -4.74 -1.74 -14.42
C PRO A 88 -3.87 -2.98 -14.19
N VAL A 89 -3.54 -3.23 -12.93
CA VAL A 89 -2.86 -4.42 -12.44
C VAL A 89 -3.70 -5.07 -11.36
N GLU A 90 -3.63 -6.40 -11.25
CA GLU A 90 -4.40 -7.14 -10.24
C GLU A 90 -3.86 -6.94 -8.82
N ASN A 91 -2.56 -6.71 -8.69
CA ASN A 91 -1.92 -6.50 -7.40
C ASN A 91 -0.57 -5.77 -7.54
N ILE A 92 -0.07 -5.26 -6.42
CA ILE A 92 1.25 -4.67 -6.28
C ILE A 92 2.00 -5.40 -5.16
N ALA A 93 3.04 -6.15 -5.54
CA ALA A 93 3.87 -6.89 -4.61
C ALA A 93 4.84 -5.98 -3.84
N VAL A 94 5.12 -6.35 -2.60
CA VAL A 94 6.12 -5.73 -1.72
C VAL A 94 6.96 -6.85 -1.10
N ALA A 95 8.17 -7.01 -1.64
CA ALA A 95 9.11 -8.03 -1.19
C ALA A 95 9.51 -7.83 0.29
N PRO A 96 9.83 -8.90 1.04
CA PRO A 96 10.24 -8.81 2.44
C PRO A 96 11.48 -7.94 2.61
N GLY A 97 11.47 -7.06 3.62
CA GLY A 97 12.51 -6.05 3.84
C GLY A 97 12.62 -4.97 2.74
N GLY A 98 11.82 -5.07 1.68
CA GLY A 98 11.86 -4.22 0.50
C GLY A 98 10.98 -2.99 0.60
N THR A 99 11.03 -2.16 -0.43
CA THR A 99 10.12 -1.01 -0.59
C THR A 99 9.62 -0.94 -2.02
N THR A 100 8.30 -0.91 -2.18
CA THR A 100 7.64 -0.67 -3.46
C THR A 100 7.12 0.76 -3.50
N THR A 101 7.52 1.52 -4.51
CA THR A 101 7.16 2.94 -4.65
C THR A 101 6.10 3.12 -5.72
N LEU A 102 4.96 3.70 -5.33
CA LEU A 102 3.95 4.23 -6.23
C LEU A 102 4.26 5.69 -6.49
N GLN A 103 4.58 6.05 -7.74
CA GLN A 103 5.04 7.37 -8.13
C GLN A 103 4.57 7.76 -9.54
N PRO A 104 4.56 9.06 -9.87
CA PRO A 104 4.23 9.52 -11.21
C PRO A 104 5.07 8.82 -12.29
N GLY A 105 4.40 8.29 -13.33
CA GLY A 105 5.07 7.56 -14.41
C GLY A 105 5.37 6.09 -14.12
N GLY A 106 4.99 5.57 -12.94
CA GLY A 106 5.12 4.16 -12.56
C GLY A 106 3.83 3.61 -11.95
N LEU A 107 3.96 2.78 -10.91
CA LEU A 107 2.80 2.28 -10.17
C LEU A 107 2.05 3.42 -9.48
N HIS A 108 0.73 3.35 -9.42
CA HIS A 108 -0.10 4.34 -8.74
C HIS A 108 -1.50 3.82 -8.42
N LEU A 109 -2.19 4.50 -7.51
CA LEU A 109 -3.62 4.31 -7.27
C LEU A 109 -4.40 5.25 -8.20
N MET A 110 -5.19 4.71 -9.11
CA MET A 110 -6.04 5.51 -9.98
C MET A 110 -7.35 5.81 -9.25
N LEU A 111 -7.58 7.09 -8.93
CA LEU A 111 -8.73 7.57 -8.17
C LEU A 111 -9.82 8.05 -9.14
N MET A 112 -10.91 7.30 -9.29
CA MET A 112 -11.96 7.57 -10.27
C MET A 112 -13.28 8.00 -9.63
N MET A 113 -14.06 8.78 -10.38
CA MET A 113 -15.36 9.29 -9.94
C MET A 113 -15.24 10.07 -8.63
N LEU A 114 -14.31 11.03 -8.58
CA LEU A 114 -14.16 11.94 -7.44
C LEU A 114 -15.50 12.62 -7.12
N LYS A 115 -15.95 12.49 -5.87
CA LYS A 115 -17.22 13.10 -5.40
C LYS A 115 -17.09 14.60 -5.19
N LYS A 116 -15.86 15.09 -4.95
CA LYS A 116 -15.50 16.50 -4.80
C LYS A 116 -14.12 16.73 -5.43
N PRO A 117 -13.84 17.93 -5.97
CA PRO A 117 -12.51 18.29 -6.43
C PRO A 117 -11.48 18.17 -5.29
N LEU A 118 -10.29 17.67 -5.60
CA LEU A 118 -9.17 17.59 -4.66
C LEU A 118 -8.32 18.84 -4.78
N LYS A 119 -8.16 19.61 -3.70
CA LYS A 119 -7.34 20.83 -3.66
C LYS A 119 -6.09 20.62 -2.82
N SER A 120 -5.01 21.30 -3.19
CA SER A 120 -3.77 21.24 -2.41
C SER A 120 -4.00 21.57 -0.93
N GLY A 121 -3.43 20.77 -0.04
CA GLY A 121 -3.61 20.87 1.42
C GLY A 121 -4.79 20.08 1.99
N ASP A 122 -5.69 19.56 1.14
CA ASP A 122 -6.73 18.64 1.59
C ASP A 122 -6.11 17.31 2.08
N LYS A 123 -6.87 16.58 2.89
CA LYS A 123 -6.54 15.20 3.29
C LYS A 123 -7.60 14.25 2.78
N MET A 124 -7.16 13.11 2.28
CA MET A 124 -8.01 12.06 1.77
C MET A 124 -7.70 10.75 2.46
N ALA A 125 -8.71 10.14 3.09
CA ALA A 125 -8.61 8.81 3.64
C ALA A 125 -8.63 7.78 2.49
N ILE A 126 -7.67 6.86 2.52
CA ILE A 126 -7.61 5.72 1.60
C ILE A 126 -7.42 4.47 2.46
N THR A 127 -8.22 3.45 2.22
CA THR A 127 -8.04 2.14 2.83
C THR A 127 -7.36 1.23 1.82
N LEU A 128 -6.24 0.66 2.21
CA LEU A 128 -5.48 -0.33 1.46
C LEU A 128 -5.87 -1.72 1.92
N GLU A 129 -6.14 -2.63 1.00
CA GLU A 129 -6.51 -4.02 1.28
C GLU A 129 -5.46 -4.97 0.69
N PHE A 130 -4.97 -5.86 1.54
CA PHE A 130 -3.92 -6.82 1.22
C PHE A 130 -4.51 -8.21 0.95
N GLU A 131 -3.69 -9.07 0.34
CA GLU A 131 -4.05 -10.43 -0.07
C GLU A 131 -4.51 -11.34 1.07
N ASP A 132 -4.08 -11.06 2.30
CA ASP A 132 -4.48 -11.79 3.50
C ASP A 132 -5.82 -11.30 4.09
N GLY A 133 -6.46 -10.32 3.44
CA GLY A 133 -7.70 -9.68 3.86
C GLY A 133 -7.52 -8.60 4.93
N SER A 134 -6.28 -8.34 5.37
CA SER A 134 -5.99 -7.23 6.28
C SER A 134 -6.12 -5.89 5.57
N LYS A 135 -6.47 -4.86 6.35
CA LYS A 135 -6.73 -3.51 5.84
C LYS A 135 -5.91 -2.48 6.61
N LYS A 136 -5.42 -1.47 5.89
CA LYS A 136 -4.72 -0.32 6.46
C LYS A 136 -5.32 0.98 5.95
N GLU A 137 -5.86 1.78 6.87
CA GLU A 137 -6.30 3.14 6.54
C GLU A 137 -5.11 4.10 6.60
N ILE A 138 -5.02 4.97 5.59
CA ILE A 138 -3.99 6.01 5.47
C ILE A 138 -4.63 7.36 5.18
N GLN A 139 -3.92 8.42 5.55
CA GLN A 139 -4.28 9.80 5.22
C GLN A 139 -3.31 10.32 4.17
N ALA A 140 -3.78 10.43 2.93
CA ALA A 140 -3.01 11.00 1.82
C ALA A 140 -3.20 12.52 1.77
N GLU A 141 -2.09 13.26 1.78
CA GLU A 141 -2.12 14.71 1.58
C GLU A 141 -2.33 15.03 0.09
N VAL A 142 -3.23 15.95 -0.24
CA VAL A 142 -3.41 16.40 -1.61
C VAL A 142 -2.35 17.46 -1.92
N ARG A 143 -1.62 17.25 -3.02
CA ARG A 143 -0.50 18.10 -3.43
C ARG A 143 -0.62 18.55 -4.87
N HIS A 144 -0.16 19.77 -5.13
CA HIS A 144 0.01 20.26 -6.47
C HIS A 144 1.13 19.50 -7.18
N PHE A 145 0.80 18.88 -8.32
CA PHE A 145 1.80 18.29 -9.21
C PHE A 145 1.52 18.73 -10.65
N GLY A 146 2.27 19.74 -11.09
CA GLY A 146 2.12 20.32 -12.42
C GLY A 146 2.48 19.35 -13.55
N MET A 147 1.68 19.35 -14.62
CA MET A 147 1.91 18.59 -15.86
C MET A 147 3.28 18.85 -16.51
N GLU A 148 3.89 20.00 -16.25
CA GLU A 148 5.22 20.36 -16.76
C GLU A 148 6.34 19.44 -16.24
N LYS A 149 6.23 18.96 -14.99
CA LYS A 149 7.20 18.00 -14.41
C LYS A 149 7.11 16.62 -15.06
N MET A 150 5.92 16.21 -15.49
CA MET A 150 5.72 14.96 -16.22
C MET A 150 6.34 15.02 -17.62
N ASN A 151 6.34 16.19 -18.27
CA ASN A 151 6.94 16.37 -19.58
C ASN A 151 8.48 16.46 -19.52
N ARG A 152 9.05 17.04 -18.46
CA ARG A 152 10.51 17.03 -18.23
C ARG A 152 11.08 15.65 -17.92
N MET A 153 10.35 14.80 -17.19
CA MET A 153 10.75 13.40 -16.98
C MET A 153 10.75 12.57 -18.28
N LYS A 154 9.93 12.94 -19.27
CA LYS A 154 9.88 12.26 -20.58
C LYS A 154 11.07 12.59 -21.50
N MET A 155 11.80 13.67 -21.26
CA MET A 155 12.87 14.18 -22.15
C MET A 155 14.28 13.96 -21.59
N GLY A 156 14.40 13.18 -20.49
CA GLY A 156 15.66 12.92 -19.78
C GLY A 156 16.30 11.58 -20.09
N HIS A 157 16.28 11.14 -21.35
CA HIS A 157 17.10 10.04 -21.86
C HIS A 157 17.94 10.55 -23.03
#